data_AF-A0A2D6HZ29-F1
#
_entry.id   AF-A0A2D6HZ29-F1
#
_cell.length_a   1.000
_cell.length_b   1.000
_cell.length_c   1.000
_cell.angle_alpha   90.00
_cell.angle_beta   90.00
_cell.angle_gamma   90.00
#
_symmetry.space_group_name_H-M   'P 1'
#
loop_
_entity.id
_entity.type
_entity.pdbx_description
1 polymer ?
#
loop_
_entity_poly.entity_id
_entity_poly.type
_entity_poly.pdbx_seq_one_letter_code
_entity_poly.pdbx_strand_id
1 'polypeptide(L)'
;MSWYNSNYKFREPVTAFNNTSATTVDIELVIPSDFPRFWDNVASDNDDVVITASDGQTKLDFQVSSWNYANKTGTIKIKGYALPNGQLSVSGKIIAVYMYFGFDDGAGGSPTSVQNTNLAALSNAITSTFVEVGDPLRAGAQVLTAAFEPPGQSAPAQVLYAPGGTDIKTNFFFDVRPMLAARRQLFNGSLLLEEIDTFDFLIHHTDGTDLTSSMVLESEGRIFNPGYIRLGFQTVNTHNADNYLITLKLVTDTGRLLEFYATLKVRKISAPTA
;
A
#
# COMPACT_ATOMS: atom_id res chain seq x y z
N MET A 1 17.59 -9.78 22.89
CA MET A 1 16.57 -10.54 22.13
C MET A 1 16.43 -9.89 20.76
N SER A 2 16.23 -10.68 19.70
CA SER A 2 15.91 -10.13 18.37
C SER A 2 14.50 -9.56 18.40
N TRP A 3 14.28 -8.39 17.79
CA TRP A 3 12.94 -7.82 17.63
C TRP A 3 12.08 -8.69 16.71
N TYR A 4 12.68 -9.36 15.72
CA TYR A 4 11.95 -10.22 14.78
C TYR A 4 11.61 -11.54 15.47
N ASN A 5 10.41 -11.61 16.05
CA ASN A 5 9.99 -12.66 16.98
C ASN A 5 8.51 -13.03 16.81
N SER A 6 8.18 -14.31 17.01
CA SER A 6 6.82 -14.89 17.01
C SER A 6 5.83 -14.32 18.01
N ASN A 7 6.30 -13.58 19.00
CA ASN A 7 5.46 -12.95 20.02
C ASN A 7 4.70 -11.73 19.47
N TYR A 8 5.16 -11.12 18.38
CA TYR A 8 4.37 -10.13 17.65
C TYR A 8 3.18 -10.80 16.97
N LYS A 9 1.96 -10.47 17.41
CA LYS A 9 0.73 -11.07 16.88
C LYS A 9 0.19 -10.38 15.64
N PHE A 10 0.54 -9.11 15.46
CA PHE A 10 -0.02 -8.29 14.39
C PHE A 10 1.07 -7.65 13.56
N ARG A 11 0.76 -7.54 12.26
CA ARG A 11 1.56 -6.86 11.28
C ARG A 11 0.65 -6.25 10.24
N GLU A 12 0.88 -4.99 9.92
CA GLU A 12 0.06 -4.24 8.98
C GLU A 12 0.93 -3.45 8.00
N PRO A 13 0.59 -3.45 6.70
CA PRO A 13 1.28 -2.64 5.71
C PRO A 13 0.94 -1.16 5.94
N VAL A 14 1.97 -0.33 5.83
CA VAL A 14 1.89 1.11 5.79
C VAL A 14 2.28 1.51 4.37
N THR A 15 1.39 2.24 3.72
CA THR A 15 1.61 2.73 2.36
C THR A 15 2.11 4.17 2.42
N ALA A 16 3.19 4.47 1.70
CA ALA A 16 3.75 5.82 1.64
C ALA A 16 3.89 6.27 0.16
N PHE A 17 3.44 7.48 -0.15
CA PHE A 17 3.48 8.02 -1.52
C PHE A 17 4.68 8.94 -1.72
N ASN A 18 5.63 8.54 -2.54
CA ASN A 18 6.76 9.38 -2.91
C ASN A 18 6.40 10.28 -4.10
N ASN A 19 6.12 11.55 -3.81
CA ASN A 19 5.91 12.59 -4.82
C ASN A 19 7.20 13.31 -5.27
N THR A 20 8.36 12.78 -4.86
CA THR A 20 9.67 13.35 -5.19
C THR A 20 10.49 12.37 -6.03
N SER A 21 11.53 12.86 -6.71
CA SER A 21 12.52 12.01 -7.38
C SER A 21 13.75 11.71 -6.50
N ALA A 22 13.61 11.80 -5.18
CA ALA A 22 14.71 11.60 -4.25
C ALA A 22 15.09 10.11 -4.12
N THR A 23 16.37 9.82 -3.94
CA THR A 23 16.86 8.44 -3.69
C THR A 23 16.67 8.00 -2.25
N THR A 24 16.39 8.94 -1.35
CA THR A 24 16.00 8.71 0.04
C THR A 24 14.85 9.64 0.41
N VAL A 25 13.94 9.15 1.23
CA VAL A 25 12.74 9.89 1.66
C VAL A 25 12.54 9.77 3.16
N ASP A 26 11.95 10.79 3.75
CA ASP A 26 11.53 10.74 5.14
C ASP A 26 10.05 10.33 5.19
N ILE A 27 9.65 9.50 6.15
CA ILE A 27 8.26 9.00 6.25
C ILE A 27 7.69 9.48 7.58
N GLU A 28 6.57 10.22 7.52
CA GLU A 28 5.77 10.56 8.70
C GLU A 28 4.46 9.78 8.64
N LEU A 29 4.29 8.82 9.55
CA LEU A 29 3.09 8.01 9.70
C LEU A 29 2.23 8.56 10.84
N VAL A 30 1.04 9.05 10.50
CA VAL A 30 -0.02 9.32 11.48
C VAL A 30 -0.87 8.07 11.60
N ILE A 31 -0.94 7.50 12.80
CA ILE A 31 -1.73 6.29 13.06
C ILE A 31 -3.21 6.70 13.12
N PRO A 32 -4.08 6.09 12.30
CA PRO A 32 -5.51 6.45 12.32
C PRO A 32 -6.13 6.18 13.69
N SER A 33 -6.89 7.15 14.20
CA SER A 33 -7.57 7.02 15.50
C SER A 33 -8.67 5.95 15.50
N ASP A 34 -9.23 5.69 14.33
CA ASP A 34 -10.27 4.70 14.06
C ASP A 34 -9.68 3.34 13.67
N PHE A 35 -8.46 3.01 14.13
CA PHE A 35 -7.83 1.73 13.90
C PHE A 35 -7.91 0.78 15.13
N PRO A 36 -9.08 0.16 15.41
CA PRO A 36 -9.30 -0.60 16.64
C PRO A 36 -8.33 -1.76 16.79
N ARG A 37 -8.03 -2.48 15.69
CA ARG A 37 -7.07 -3.59 15.72
C ARG A 37 -5.71 -3.17 16.29
N PHE A 38 -5.26 -1.95 16.01
CA PHE A 38 -4.02 -1.43 16.59
C PHE A 38 -4.20 -0.97 18.03
N TRP A 39 -5.13 -0.04 18.27
CA TRP A 39 -5.28 0.59 19.59
C TRP A 39 -5.70 -0.40 20.68
N ASP A 40 -6.42 -1.47 20.35
CA ASP A 40 -6.85 -2.47 21.32
C ASP A 40 -5.75 -3.51 21.63
N ASN A 41 -4.65 -3.54 20.86
CA ASN A 41 -3.61 -4.56 20.97
C ASN A 41 -2.19 -4.01 21.22
N VAL A 42 -1.94 -2.73 20.95
CA VAL A 42 -0.63 -2.09 21.19
C VAL A 42 -0.42 -1.78 22.67
N ALA A 43 0.83 -1.82 23.15
CA ALA A 43 1.17 -1.37 24.49
C ALA A 43 0.90 0.12 24.66
N SER A 44 0.42 0.52 25.84
CA SER A 44 0.04 1.92 26.13
C SER A 44 1.22 2.90 26.04
N ASP A 45 2.45 2.40 26.15
CA ASP A 45 3.70 3.14 26.10
C ASP A 45 4.43 3.06 24.76
N ASN A 46 3.84 2.40 23.74
CA ASN A 46 4.41 2.12 22.40
C ASN A 46 5.69 1.26 22.34
N ASP A 47 6.11 0.63 23.43
CA ASP A 47 7.35 -0.14 23.47
C ASP A 47 7.32 -1.40 22.60
N ASP A 48 6.13 -1.83 22.17
CA ASP A 48 5.88 -2.96 21.28
C ASP A 48 5.62 -2.55 19.83
N VAL A 49 5.84 -1.30 19.44
CA VAL A 49 5.76 -0.89 18.03
C VAL A 49 7.10 -1.09 17.35
N VAL A 50 7.13 -1.76 16.21
CA VAL A 50 8.34 -1.87 15.37
C VAL A 50 8.00 -1.61 13.91
N ILE A 51 8.82 -0.78 13.25
CA ILE A 51 8.72 -0.54 11.81
C ILE A 51 9.84 -1.25 11.08
N THR A 52 9.51 -1.86 9.94
CA THR A 52 10.46 -2.53 9.06
C THR A 52 10.38 -1.98 7.65
N ALA A 53 11.41 -2.24 6.86
CA ALA A 53 11.39 -2.05 5.42
C ALA A 53 10.32 -2.95 4.78
N SER A 54 10.20 -2.81 3.46
CA SER A 54 9.31 -3.56 2.59
C SER A 54 9.52 -5.07 2.61
N ASP A 55 10.69 -5.56 3.00
CA ASP A 55 10.95 -7.00 3.19
C ASP A 55 10.28 -7.60 4.43
N GLY A 56 9.63 -6.76 5.24
CA GLY A 56 9.00 -7.16 6.50
C GLY A 56 9.99 -7.63 7.57
N GLN A 57 11.31 -7.51 7.35
CA GLN A 57 12.37 -8.19 8.11
C GLN A 57 13.56 -7.30 8.47
N THR A 58 13.77 -6.19 7.76
CA THR A 58 14.83 -5.24 8.08
C THR A 58 14.23 -4.14 8.95
N LYS A 59 14.58 -4.10 10.24
CA LYS A 59 14.13 -3.04 11.15
C LYS A 59 14.66 -1.68 10.65
N LEU A 60 13.76 -0.71 10.60
CA LEU A 60 14.11 0.68 10.31
C LEU A 60 14.38 1.43 11.61
N ASP A 61 15.24 2.44 11.52
CA ASP A 61 15.38 3.44 12.59
C ASP A 61 14.17 4.38 12.53
N PHE A 62 13.43 4.43 13.63
CA PHE A 62 12.23 5.26 13.74
C PHE A 62 12.16 5.98 15.09
N GLN A 63 11.30 6.99 15.15
CA GLN A 63 10.97 7.75 16.35
C GLN A 63 9.45 7.83 16.49
N VAL A 64 8.92 7.57 17.68
CA VAL A 64 7.55 7.96 18.01
C VAL A 64 7.58 9.41 18.46
N SER A 65 7.16 10.31 17.58
CA SER A 65 7.20 11.76 17.79
C SER A 65 6.03 12.29 18.61
N SER A 66 4.90 11.58 18.60
CA SER A 66 3.75 11.85 19.46
C SER A 66 3.08 10.53 19.83
N TRP A 67 2.60 10.42 21.06
CA TRP A 67 1.87 9.24 21.52
C TRP A 67 0.88 9.60 22.63
N ASN A 68 -0.38 9.27 22.42
CA ASN A 68 -1.43 9.34 23.42
C ASN A 68 -2.41 8.20 23.20
N TYR A 69 -2.20 7.12 23.94
CA TYR A 69 -3.01 5.91 23.86
C TYR A 69 -4.49 6.17 24.19
N ALA A 70 -4.78 6.99 25.22
CA ALA A 70 -6.14 7.29 25.65
C ALA A 70 -6.95 8.03 24.56
N ASN A 71 -6.29 8.96 23.86
CA ASN A 71 -6.91 9.70 22.76
C ASN A 71 -6.76 9.02 21.40
N LYS A 72 -6.13 7.83 21.35
CA LYS A 72 -5.86 7.09 20.11
C LYS A 72 -5.15 7.93 19.05
N THR A 73 -4.09 8.63 19.46
CA THR A 73 -3.25 9.42 18.55
C THR A 73 -1.80 9.01 18.66
N GLY A 74 -1.12 8.82 17.53
CA GLY A 74 0.31 8.55 17.49
C GLY A 74 0.92 8.96 16.15
N THR A 75 2.17 9.41 16.19
CA THR A 75 2.92 9.79 14.98
C THR A 75 4.31 9.18 15.00
N ILE A 76 4.61 8.37 13.99
CA ILE A 76 5.90 7.71 13.80
C ILE A 76 6.68 8.39 12.69
N LYS A 77 7.98 8.58 12.89
CA LYS A 77 8.89 9.20 11.92
C LYS A 77 10.00 8.22 11.57
N ILE A 78 10.28 8.10 10.28
CA ILE A 78 11.41 7.34 9.71
C ILE A 78 12.21 8.32 8.87
N LYS A 79 13.53 8.32 9.01
CA LYS A 79 14.39 9.25 8.28
C LYS A 79 15.29 8.52 7.30
N GLY A 80 15.44 9.09 6.10
CA GLY A 80 16.37 8.60 5.09
C GLY A 80 16.06 7.19 4.60
N TYR A 81 14.78 6.81 4.54
CA TYR A 81 14.37 5.53 3.98
C TYR A 81 14.79 5.44 2.52
N ALA A 82 15.44 4.34 2.16
CA ALA A 82 15.85 4.01 0.81
C ALA A 82 15.26 2.64 0.45
N LEU A 83 14.75 2.49 -0.77
CA LEU A 83 14.33 1.19 -1.26
C LEU A 83 15.56 0.29 -1.47
N PRO A 84 15.55 -0.98 -1.03
CA PRO A 84 16.68 -1.90 -1.19
C PRO A 84 17.14 -2.08 -2.64
N ASN A 85 16.24 -1.91 -3.61
CA ASN A 85 16.50 -2.06 -5.05
C ASN A 85 16.77 -0.74 -5.79
N GLY A 86 16.83 0.39 -5.10
CA GLY A 86 17.13 1.70 -5.70
C GLY A 86 16.01 2.30 -6.58
N GLN A 87 14.80 1.74 -6.57
CA GLN A 87 13.68 2.21 -7.40
C GLN A 87 13.00 3.52 -6.93
N LEU A 88 13.55 4.15 -5.89
CA LEU A 88 12.94 5.32 -5.25
C LEU A 88 13.14 6.63 -6.04
N SER A 89 14.07 6.65 -6.99
CA SER A 89 14.45 7.84 -7.78
C SER A 89 13.39 8.34 -8.76
N VAL A 90 12.22 7.70 -8.82
CA VAL A 90 11.10 8.06 -9.68
C VAL A 90 9.98 8.62 -8.82
N SER A 91 9.44 9.79 -9.21
CA SER A 91 8.25 10.37 -8.55
C SER A 91 7.00 9.58 -8.93
N GLY A 92 5.99 9.61 -8.07
CA GLY A 92 4.73 8.91 -8.26
C GLY A 92 4.71 7.49 -7.68
N LYS A 93 5.80 7.06 -7.03
CA LYS A 93 5.94 5.70 -6.52
C LYS A 93 5.23 5.52 -5.19
N ILE A 94 4.56 4.37 -5.07
CA ILE A 94 3.96 3.93 -3.83
C ILE A 94 4.85 2.88 -3.19
N ILE A 95 5.19 3.10 -1.92
CA ILE A 95 6.14 2.34 -1.12
C ILE A 95 5.39 1.59 -0.03
N ALA A 96 5.84 0.37 0.26
CA ALA A 96 5.42 -0.38 1.43
C ALA A 96 6.48 -0.34 2.55
N VAL A 97 6.03 -0.07 3.76
CA VAL A 97 6.75 -0.42 5.00
C VAL A 97 5.81 -1.23 5.89
N TYR A 98 6.32 -2.01 6.83
CA TYR A 98 5.45 -2.82 7.70
C TYR A 98 5.56 -2.38 9.15
N MET A 99 4.41 -2.33 9.82
CA MET A 99 4.29 -2.04 11.25
C MET A 99 3.91 -3.31 12.00
N TYR A 100 4.74 -3.70 12.96
CA TYR A 100 4.50 -4.77 13.92
C TYR A 100 4.04 -4.19 15.25
N PHE A 101 3.09 -4.86 15.90
CA PHE A 101 2.54 -4.48 17.22
C PHE A 101 1.87 -5.67 17.92
N GLY A 102 1.48 -5.47 19.18
CA GLY A 102 0.86 -6.49 20.02
C GLY A 102 1.84 -7.58 20.36
N PHE A 103 2.96 -7.19 20.98
CA PHE A 103 3.92 -8.14 21.51
C PHE A 103 3.36 -8.83 22.74
N ASP A 104 3.18 -10.15 22.64
CA ASP A 104 2.76 -11.00 23.75
C ASP A 104 4.00 -11.42 24.55
N ASP A 105 4.21 -10.78 25.70
CA ASP A 105 5.43 -10.93 26.47
C ASP A 105 5.46 -12.18 27.36
N GLY A 106 4.33 -12.88 27.54
CA GLY A 106 4.22 -14.03 28.43
C GLY A 106 4.79 -13.82 29.85
N ALA A 107 4.87 -12.57 30.34
CA ALA A 107 5.52 -12.07 31.57
C ALA A 107 6.97 -11.51 31.47
N GLY A 108 7.54 -11.36 30.27
CA GLY A 108 8.95 -10.95 30.06
C GLY A 108 9.21 -9.49 29.70
N GLY A 109 8.18 -8.64 29.56
CA GLY A 109 8.29 -7.32 28.96
C GLY A 109 8.51 -7.38 27.43
N SER A 110 7.98 -6.40 26.70
CA SER A 110 8.27 -6.24 25.26
C SER A 110 9.77 -6.02 25.07
N PRO A 111 10.42 -6.58 24.02
CA PRO A 111 11.76 -6.15 23.63
C PRO A 111 11.66 -4.67 23.28
N THR A 112 12.18 -3.82 24.18
CA THR A 112 12.09 -2.36 24.06
C THR A 112 12.40 -1.95 22.64
N SER A 113 11.42 -1.35 21.96
CA SER A 113 11.65 -0.81 20.65
C SER A 113 12.68 0.32 20.80
N VAL A 114 13.95 0.03 20.48
CA VAL A 114 14.99 1.07 20.54
C VAL A 114 14.62 2.13 19.52
N GLN A 115 14.12 3.27 20.00
CA GLN A 115 13.76 4.43 19.20
C GLN A 115 14.95 5.36 19.05
N ASN A 116 15.08 5.96 17.87
CA ASN A 116 16.09 6.97 17.64
C ASN A 116 15.50 8.36 17.94
N THR A 117 15.72 8.84 19.16
CA THR A 117 15.21 10.15 19.61
C THR A 117 15.85 11.35 18.89
N ASN A 118 16.89 11.13 18.08
CA ASN A 118 17.58 12.18 17.31
C ASN A 118 16.98 12.41 15.91
N LEU A 119 15.84 11.81 15.56
CA LEU A 119 15.17 11.99 14.26
C LEU A 119 14.33 13.29 14.16
N ALA A 120 14.75 14.36 14.84
CA ALA A 120 13.92 15.52 15.17
C ALA A 120 13.50 16.43 13.99
N ALA A 121 14.10 16.29 12.81
CA ALA A 121 13.69 17.04 11.62
C ALA A 121 13.68 16.15 10.37
N LEU A 122 12.49 15.98 9.80
CA LEU A 122 12.31 15.47 8.44
C LEU A 122 12.65 16.60 7.48
N SER A 123 13.56 16.33 6.56
CA SER A 123 14.00 17.25 5.51
C SER A 123 13.30 16.97 4.19
N ASN A 124 12.86 15.73 3.97
CA ASN A 124 12.29 15.23 2.71
C ASN A 124 11.02 14.41 2.96
N ALA A 125 10.12 14.89 3.82
CA ALA A 125 8.95 14.14 4.24
C ALA A 125 8.03 13.78 3.07
N ILE A 126 7.65 12.50 2.99
CA ILE A 126 6.54 12.02 2.18
C ILE A 126 5.28 12.74 2.64
N THR A 127 4.54 13.27 1.66
CA THR A 127 3.37 14.12 1.90
C THR A 127 2.14 13.32 2.36
N SER A 128 2.12 12.01 2.14
CA SER A 128 0.96 11.19 2.50
C SER A 128 1.31 9.73 2.77
N THR A 129 1.02 9.30 4.00
CA THR A 129 1.17 7.93 4.48
C THR A 129 -0.18 7.43 4.99
N PHE A 130 -0.41 6.13 4.86
CA PHE A 130 -1.69 5.54 5.18
C PHE A 130 -1.55 4.13 5.73
N VAL A 131 -2.34 3.85 6.76
CA VAL A 131 -2.72 2.51 7.15
C VAL A 131 -4.20 2.38 6.79
N GLU A 132 -4.52 1.35 6.02
CA GLU A 132 -5.87 1.18 5.51
C GLU A 132 -6.68 0.31 6.46
N VAL A 133 -7.79 0.86 6.94
CA VAL A 133 -8.68 0.23 7.92
C VAL A 133 -9.91 -0.40 7.26
N GLY A 134 -10.18 -0.07 5.98
CA GLY A 134 -11.32 -0.59 5.24
C GLY A 134 -11.16 -2.04 4.78
N ASP A 135 -12.29 -2.67 4.44
CA ASP A 135 -12.33 -4.00 3.82
C ASP A 135 -12.50 -3.87 2.29
N PRO A 136 -11.59 -4.43 1.47
CA PRO A 136 -11.70 -4.41 0.02
C PRO A 136 -12.87 -5.24 -0.53
N LEU A 137 -13.48 -6.12 0.27
CA LEU A 137 -14.55 -7.05 -0.15
C LEU A 137 -15.98 -6.52 0.09
N ARG A 138 -16.15 -5.21 0.28
CA ARG A 138 -17.49 -4.62 0.43
C ARG A 138 -18.35 -4.88 -0.81
N ALA A 139 -19.64 -5.15 -0.61
CA ALA A 139 -20.60 -5.28 -1.70
C ALA A 139 -20.54 -4.07 -2.66
N GLY A 140 -20.29 -4.34 -3.95
CA GLY A 140 -20.13 -3.32 -4.99
C GLY A 140 -18.69 -2.90 -5.29
N ALA A 141 -17.70 -3.37 -4.53
CA ALA A 141 -16.29 -3.18 -4.87
C ALA A 141 -15.92 -3.96 -6.15
N GLN A 142 -15.20 -3.31 -7.06
CA GLN A 142 -14.65 -3.97 -8.24
C GLN A 142 -13.27 -4.52 -7.91
N VAL A 143 -13.22 -5.83 -7.66
CA VAL A 143 -11.99 -6.58 -7.33
C VAL A 143 -11.55 -7.40 -8.53
N LEU A 144 -10.32 -7.20 -8.98
CA LEU A 144 -9.67 -7.99 -10.01
C LEU A 144 -8.76 -9.01 -9.37
N THR A 145 -8.99 -10.28 -9.65
CA THR A 145 -8.05 -11.32 -9.23
C THR A 145 -6.88 -11.34 -10.19
N ALA A 146 -5.67 -11.07 -9.70
CA ALA A 146 -4.46 -11.18 -10.49
C ALA A 146 -4.38 -12.56 -11.16
N ALA A 147 -4.28 -12.58 -12.48
CA ALA A 147 -4.26 -13.77 -13.31
C ALA A 147 -3.21 -13.61 -14.41
N PHE A 148 -2.69 -14.75 -14.88
CA PHE A 148 -1.80 -14.78 -16.03
C PHE A 148 -2.60 -14.62 -17.33
N GLU A 149 -2.14 -13.72 -18.21
CA GLU A 149 -2.75 -13.56 -19.54
C GLU A 149 -2.19 -14.62 -20.51
N PRO A 150 -3.03 -15.41 -21.19
CA PRO A 150 -2.57 -16.42 -22.12
C PRO A 150 -1.70 -15.83 -23.25
N PRO A 151 -0.66 -16.55 -23.72
CA PRO A 151 0.15 -16.09 -24.85
C PRO A 151 -0.71 -15.82 -26.09
N GLY A 152 -0.50 -14.67 -26.74
CA GLY A 152 -1.18 -14.32 -28.00
C GLY A 152 -2.53 -13.61 -27.86
N GLN A 153 -2.97 -13.30 -26.64
CA GLN A 153 -4.15 -12.43 -26.44
C GLN A 153 -3.86 -10.98 -26.86
N SER A 154 -4.80 -10.37 -27.56
CA SER A 154 -4.75 -8.96 -28.00
C SER A 154 -5.43 -8.00 -27.03
N ALA A 155 -6.11 -8.51 -26.00
CA ALA A 155 -6.77 -7.73 -24.97
C ALA A 155 -6.71 -8.47 -23.62
N PRO A 156 -6.70 -7.75 -22.49
CA PRO A 156 -6.78 -8.37 -21.17
C PRO A 156 -8.10 -9.10 -20.95
N ALA A 157 -8.08 -10.22 -20.23
CA ALA A 157 -9.27 -11.01 -19.92
C ALA A 157 -10.21 -10.27 -18.95
N GLN A 158 -9.66 -9.41 -18.09
CA GLN A 158 -10.42 -8.71 -17.06
C GLN A 158 -10.90 -7.33 -17.52
N VAL A 159 -12.10 -6.97 -17.09
CA VAL A 159 -12.75 -5.69 -17.47
C VAL A 159 -13.25 -4.97 -16.22
N LEU A 160 -12.91 -3.68 -16.13
CA LEU A 160 -13.40 -2.74 -15.13
C LEU A 160 -14.34 -1.73 -15.74
N TYR A 161 -15.22 -1.19 -14.90
CA TYR A 161 -16.18 -0.17 -15.31
C TYR A 161 -16.03 1.06 -14.44
N ALA A 162 -15.75 2.20 -15.07
CA ALA A 162 -15.85 3.49 -14.41
C ALA A 162 -17.01 4.31 -14.99
N PRO A 163 -17.73 5.07 -14.16
CA PRO A 163 -18.61 6.11 -14.64
C PRO A 163 -17.80 7.23 -15.31
N GLY A 164 -18.21 7.61 -16.52
CA GLY A 164 -17.71 8.79 -17.22
C GLY A 164 -18.38 10.07 -16.70
N GLY A 165 -17.61 11.14 -16.57
CA GLY A 165 -18.08 12.44 -16.08
C GLY A 165 -16.93 13.36 -15.68
N THR A 166 -17.27 14.49 -15.04
CA THR A 166 -16.28 15.39 -14.44
C THR A 166 -16.03 14.99 -13.00
N ASP A 167 -14.76 14.79 -12.63
CA ASP A 167 -14.29 14.60 -11.26
C ASP A 167 -14.93 13.42 -10.52
N ILE A 168 -15.33 12.38 -11.26
CA ILE A 168 -15.87 11.18 -10.63
C ILE A 168 -14.70 10.30 -10.19
N LYS A 169 -14.58 10.14 -8.87
CA LYS A 169 -13.58 9.27 -8.25
C LYS A 169 -14.14 7.86 -8.06
N THR A 170 -13.37 6.86 -8.46
CA THR A 170 -13.69 5.43 -8.32
C THR A 170 -12.50 4.69 -7.76
N ASN A 171 -12.74 3.71 -6.91
CA ASN A 171 -11.70 2.83 -6.38
C ASN A 171 -11.79 1.46 -7.04
N PHE A 172 -10.64 0.97 -7.51
CA PHE A 172 -10.48 -0.41 -7.99
C PHE A 172 -9.57 -1.17 -7.05
N PHE A 173 -9.80 -2.48 -6.93
CA PHE A 173 -9.00 -3.33 -6.07
C PHE A 173 -8.38 -4.45 -6.89
N PHE A 174 -7.10 -4.71 -6.69
CA PHE A 174 -6.37 -5.84 -7.27
C PHE A 174 -6.04 -6.81 -6.17
N ASP A 175 -6.53 -8.04 -6.28
CA ASP A 175 -6.14 -9.16 -5.44
C ASP A 175 -4.89 -9.81 -6.03
N VAL A 176 -3.72 -9.48 -5.46
CA VAL A 176 -2.43 -10.01 -5.93
C VAL A 176 -1.98 -11.26 -5.19
N ARG A 177 -2.74 -11.69 -4.18
CA ARG A 177 -2.40 -12.84 -3.31
C ARG A 177 -2.11 -14.13 -4.08
N PRO A 178 -2.84 -14.50 -5.17
CA PRO A 178 -2.55 -15.72 -5.92
C PRO A 178 -1.17 -15.73 -6.59
N MET A 179 -0.58 -14.55 -6.78
CA MET A 179 0.67 -14.39 -7.53
C MET A 179 1.88 -14.26 -6.60
N LEU A 180 1.69 -13.81 -5.37
CA LEU A 180 2.74 -13.70 -4.36
C LEU A 180 3.17 -15.09 -3.86
N ALA A 181 4.48 -15.32 -3.75
CA ALA A 181 4.98 -16.60 -3.26
C ALA A 181 4.71 -16.76 -1.76
N ALA A 182 4.00 -17.79 -1.34
CA ALA A 182 3.83 -18.06 0.08
C ALA A 182 5.13 -18.58 0.70
N ARG A 183 5.45 -18.14 1.93
CA ARG A 183 6.50 -18.80 2.71
C ARG A 183 6.16 -20.26 2.93
N ARG A 184 7.18 -21.14 2.84
CA ARG A 184 7.02 -22.58 3.11
C ARG A 184 6.90 -22.91 4.60
N GLN A 185 7.35 -22.00 5.47
CA GLN A 185 7.33 -22.17 6.92
C GLN A 185 6.60 -21.00 7.58
N LEU A 186 5.76 -21.31 8.57
CA LEU A 186 5.09 -20.33 9.42
C LEU A 186 6.12 -19.50 10.17
N PHE A 187 5.90 -18.19 10.22
CA PHE A 187 6.64 -17.27 11.09
C PHE A 187 5.66 -16.24 11.64
N ASN A 188 5.70 -15.96 12.94
CA ASN A 188 4.70 -15.14 13.64
C ASN A 188 3.25 -15.60 13.41
N GLY A 189 3.03 -16.93 13.38
CA GLY A 189 1.71 -17.51 13.21
C GLY A 189 1.09 -17.33 11.81
N SER A 190 1.83 -16.80 10.85
CA SER A 190 1.34 -16.56 9.49
C SER A 190 2.26 -17.17 8.43
N LEU A 191 1.66 -17.73 7.37
CA LEU A 191 2.36 -18.02 6.12
C LEU A 191 2.40 -16.71 5.36
N LEU A 192 3.33 -15.84 5.74
CA LEU A 192 3.50 -14.55 5.08
C LEU A 192 3.70 -14.78 3.59
N LEU A 193 3.03 -13.98 2.78
CA LEU A 193 3.31 -13.92 1.35
C LEU A 193 4.65 -13.20 1.15
N GLU A 194 5.22 -13.39 -0.02
CA GLU A 194 6.24 -12.49 -0.56
C GLU A 194 5.75 -11.06 -0.42
N GLU A 195 6.63 -10.19 0.08
CA GLU A 195 6.21 -8.85 0.45
C GLU A 195 6.18 -7.94 -0.78
N ILE A 196 5.25 -7.02 -0.77
CA ILE A 196 5.18 -5.95 -1.75
C ILE A 196 6.23 -4.90 -1.37
N ASP A 197 7.10 -4.53 -2.31
CA ASP A 197 8.10 -3.49 -2.12
C ASP A 197 7.60 -2.15 -2.65
N THR A 198 7.27 -2.11 -3.94
CA THR A 198 6.63 -0.95 -4.57
C THR A 198 5.59 -1.38 -5.57
N PHE A 199 4.68 -0.46 -5.87
CA PHE A 199 3.78 -0.62 -7.00
C PHE A 199 3.52 0.70 -7.69
N ASP A 200 3.12 0.58 -8.94
CA ASP A 200 2.82 1.69 -9.84
C ASP A 200 1.68 1.30 -10.78
N PHE A 201 0.98 2.30 -11.31
CA PHE A 201 -0.10 2.09 -12.24
C PHE A 201 0.14 2.89 -13.50
N LEU A 202 -0.16 2.27 -14.64
CA LEU A 202 -0.15 2.94 -15.92
C LEU A 202 -1.53 2.82 -16.54
N ILE A 203 -1.98 3.91 -17.17
CA ILE A 203 -3.21 3.92 -17.95
C ILE A 203 -2.90 4.43 -19.34
N HIS A 204 -3.11 3.56 -20.33
CA HIS A 204 -2.98 3.91 -21.75
C HIS A 204 -4.34 3.92 -22.43
N HIS A 205 -4.54 4.88 -23.32
CA HIS A 205 -5.64 4.83 -24.28
C HIS A 205 -5.37 3.75 -25.34
N THR A 206 -6.40 3.32 -26.07
CA THR A 206 -6.28 2.28 -27.13
C THR A 206 -5.34 2.67 -28.27
N ASP A 207 -5.04 3.95 -28.45
CA ASP A 207 -4.06 4.44 -29.43
C ASP A 207 -2.61 4.49 -28.90
N GLY A 208 -2.39 4.08 -27.64
CA GLY A 208 -1.08 4.10 -26.98
C GLY A 208 -0.76 5.39 -26.22
N THR A 209 -1.66 6.38 -26.19
CA THR A 209 -1.47 7.61 -25.42
C THR A 209 -1.42 7.33 -23.92
N ASP A 210 -0.40 7.84 -23.23
CA ASP A 210 -0.31 7.78 -21.77
C ASP A 210 -1.20 8.83 -21.11
N LEU A 211 -2.15 8.34 -20.31
CA LEU A 211 -3.12 9.14 -19.56
C LEU A 211 -2.99 8.95 -18.05
N THR A 212 -1.93 8.28 -17.59
CA THR A 212 -1.71 7.94 -16.18
C THR A 212 -1.87 9.15 -15.27
N SER A 213 -1.19 10.27 -15.57
CA SER A 213 -1.24 11.49 -14.75
C SER A 213 -2.60 12.19 -14.71
N SER A 214 -3.47 11.90 -15.68
CA SER A 214 -4.82 12.49 -15.76
C SER A 214 -5.91 11.63 -15.14
N MET A 215 -5.65 10.34 -14.95
CA MET A 215 -6.65 9.34 -14.56
C MET A 215 -6.32 8.62 -13.25
N VAL A 216 -5.04 8.50 -12.89
CA VAL A 216 -4.59 7.82 -11.67
C VAL A 216 -4.43 8.83 -10.55
N LEU A 217 -5.02 8.52 -9.39
CA LEU A 217 -4.78 9.22 -8.14
C LEU A 217 -3.74 8.44 -7.34
N GLU A 218 -2.47 8.63 -7.66
CA GLU A 218 -1.36 7.85 -7.06
C GLU A 218 -1.31 7.99 -5.53
N SER A 219 -1.62 9.18 -5.02
CA SER A 219 -1.72 9.45 -3.58
C SER A 219 -2.85 8.69 -2.87
N GLU A 220 -3.79 8.10 -3.62
CA GLU A 220 -4.89 7.28 -3.10
C GLU A 220 -4.60 5.77 -3.13
N GLY A 221 -3.44 5.35 -3.67
CA GLY A 221 -3.05 3.95 -3.73
C GLY A 221 -2.71 3.35 -2.36
N ARG A 222 -3.18 2.14 -2.08
CA ARG A 222 -3.06 1.48 -0.76
C ARG A 222 -2.76 0.00 -0.89
N ILE A 223 -2.03 -0.53 0.08
CA ILE A 223 -1.90 -1.97 0.30
C ILE A 223 -2.77 -2.37 1.49
N PHE A 224 -3.53 -3.44 1.32
CA PHE A 224 -4.33 -4.08 2.36
C PHE A 224 -3.72 -5.43 2.66
N ASN A 225 -3.65 -5.76 3.94
CA ASN A 225 -3.33 -7.11 4.39
C ASN A 225 -4.48 -8.07 4.01
N PRO A 226 -4.23 -9.26 3.42
CA PRO A 226 -2.92 -9.89 3.15
C PRO A 226 -2.42 -9.77 1.71
N GLY A 227 -2.81 -8.76 0.93
CA GLY A 227 -2.28 -8.55 -0.42
C GLY A 227 -3.31 -8.04 -1.41
N TYR A 228 -4.20 -7.13 -1.00
CA TYR A 228 -4.99 -6.36 -1.97
C TYR A 228 -4.33 -5.01 -2.19
N ILE A 229 -4.43 -4.50 -3.40
CA ILE A 229 -3.95 -3.18 -3.77
C ILE A 229 -5.16 -2.36 -4.23
N ARG A 230 -5.37 -1.18 -3.63
CA ARG A 230 -6.36 -0.21 -4.13
C ARG A 230 -5.70 0.78 -5.06
N LEU A 231 -6.40 1.09 -6.13
CA LEU A 231 -6.13 2.17 -7.07
C LEU A 231 -7.25 3.21 -6.95
N GLY A 232 -6.88 4.47 -6.67
CA GLY A 232 -7.78 5.60 -6.85
C GLY A 232 -7.74 6.07 -8.30
N PHE A 233 -8.92 6.30 -8.88
CA PHE A 233 -9.07 6.67 -10.28
C PHE A 233 -10.05 7.82 -10.42
N GLN A 234 -9.75 8.77 -11.31
CA GLN A 234 -10.61 9.92 -11.62
C GLN A 234 -10.92 9.99 -13.11
N THR A 235 -12.18 10.22 -13.45
CA THR A 235 -12.56 10.61 -14.81
C THR A 235 -12.67 12.12 -14.91
N VAL A 236 -12.27 12.66 -16.06
CA VAL A 236 -12.58 14.04 -16.46
C VAL A 236 -13.38 14.04 -17.77
N ASN A 237 -13.91 15.20 -18.18
CA ASN A 237 -14.87 15.32 -19.28
C ASN A 237 -14.41 14.78 -20.64
N THR A 238 -13.11 14.63 -20.84
CA THR A 238 -12.54 14.06 -22.07
C THR A 238 -12.51 12.53 -22.06
N HIS A 239 -12.73 11.87 -20.92
CA HIS A 239 -12.61 10.42 -20.76
C HIS A 239 -13.99 9.79 -20.88
N ASN A 240 -14.59 9.85 -22.06
CA ASN A 240 -15.98 9.43 -22.26
C ASN A 240 -16.11 8.45 -23.41
N ALA A 241 -16.71 7.30 -23.12
CA ALA A 241 -17.03 6.25 -24.10
C ALA A 241 -15.83 5.48 -24.69
N ASP A 242 -14.62 5.70 -24.18
CA ASP A 242 -13.43 4.97 -24.62
C ASP A 242 -13.13 3.73 -23.77
N ASN A 243 -12.19 2.93 -24.26
CA ASN A 243 -11.58 1.82 -23.53
C ASN A 243 -10.12 2.17 -23.25
N TYR A 244 -9.65 1.84 -22.06
CA TYR A 244 -8.28 2.07 -21.64
C TYR A 244 -7.65 0.75 -21.20
N LEU A 245 -6.34 0.64 -21.36
CA LEU A 245 -5.54 -0.42 -20.77
C LEU A 245 -5.00 0.08 -19.43
N ILE A 246 -5.37 -0.60 -18.35
CA ILE A 246 -4.76 -0.41 -17.03
C ILE A 246 -3.69 -1.48 -16.85
N THR A 247 -2.51 -1.05 -16.42
CA THR A 247 -1.43 -1.93 -15.97
C THR A 247 -1.11 -1.63 -14.51
N LEU A 248 -1.19 -2.64 -13.64
CA LEU A 248 -0.58 -2.60 -12.30
C LEU A 248 0.80 -3.24 -12.41
N LYS A 249 1.84 -2.49 -12.08
CA LYS A 249 3.21 -2.98 -11.95
C LYS A 249 3.55 -3.12 -10.48
N LEU A 250 3.97 -4.31 -10.08
CA LEU A 250 4.28 -4.65 -8.70
C LEU A 250 5.70 -5.19 -8.65
N VAL A 251 6.52 -4.64 -7.76
CA VAL A 251 7.84 -5.17 -7.45
C VAL A 251 7.80 -5.73 -6.04
N THR A 252 8.30 -6.95 -5.90
CA THR A 252 8.36 -7.64 -4.62
C THR A 252 9.71 -7.46 -3.93
N ASP A 253 9.80 -7.84 -2.66
CA ASP A 253 11.05 -7.82 -1.88
C ASP A 253 12.17 -8.68 -2.48
N THR A 254 11.83 -9.72 -3.26
CA THR A 254 12.82 -10.53 -4.00
C THR A 254 13.29 -9.90 -5.32
N GLY A 255 12.72 -8.76 -5.70
CA GLY A 255 12.99 -8.08 -6.97
C GLY A 255 12.19 -8.62 -8.16
N ARG A 256 11.18 -9.48 -7.92
CA ARG A 256 10.31 -9.98 -8.99
C ARG A 256 9.37 -8.87 -9.45
N LEU A 257 9.34 -8.62 -10.75
CA LEU A 257 8.36 -7.74 -11.39
C LEU A 257 7.14 -8.56 -11.81
N LEU A 258 5.97 -8.15 -11.32
CA LEU A 258 4.68 -8.67 -11.72
C LEU A 258 3.88 -7.57 -12.40
N GLU A 259 3.30 -7.89 -13.56
CA GLU A 259 2.47 -6.95 -14.31
C GLU A 259 1.09 -7.56 -14.52
N PHE A 260 0.06 -6.80 -14.14
CA PHE A 260 -1.34 -7.18 -14.28
C PHE A 260 -2.03 -6.23 -15.22
N TYR A 261 -2.86 -6.78 -16.08
CA TYR A 261 -3.52 -6.04 -17.15
C TYR A 261 -5.03 -6.12 -16.99
N ALA A 262 -5.72 -5.01 -17.27
CA ALA A 262 -7.17 -4.97 -17.30
C ALA A 262 -7.65 -3.95 -18.32
N THR A 263 -8.80 -4.23 -18.96
CA THR A 263 -9.50 -3.26 -19.79
C THR A 263 -10.39 -2.40 -18.90
N LEU A 264 -10.17 -1.10 -18.85
CA LEU A 264 -11.09 -0.15 -18.23
C LEU A 264 -12.06 0.41 -19.27
N LYS A 265 -13.36 0.24 -19.02
CA LYS A 265 -14.42 0.83 -19.82
C LYS A 265 -15.01 2.02 -19.08
N VAL A 266 -14.83 3.21 -19.64
CA VAL A 266 -15.45 4.42 -19.09
C VAL A 266 -16.75 4.71 -19.83
N ARG A 267 -17.87 4.75 -19.10
CA ARG A 267 -19.21 4.92 -19.71
C ARG A 267 -20.02 5.96 -18.96
N LYS A 268 -20.64 6.87 -19.71
CA LYS A 268 -21.58 7.83 -19.15
C LYS A 268 -22.90 7.12 -18.83
N ILE A 269 -23.35 7.23 -17.59
CA ILE A 269 -24.66 6.72 -17.20
C ILE A 269 -25.68 7.80 -17.54
N SER A 270 -26.51 7.55 -18.56
CA SER A 270 -27.67 8.39 -18.87
C SER A 270 -28.89 7.89 -18.10
N ALA A 271 -29.74 8.81 -17.62
CA ALA A 271 -31.04 8.44 -17.07
C ALA A 271 -31.86 7.70 -18.14
N PRO A 272 -32.68 6.69 -17.75
CA PRO A 272 -33.60 6.07 -18.69
C PRO A 272 -34.53 7.15 -19.24
N THR A 273 -34.57 7.30 -20.56
CA THR A 273 -35.60 8.10 -21.22
C THR A 273 -36.94 7.47 -20.91
N ALA A 274 -37.81 8.22 -20.23
CA ALA A 274 -39.19 7.84 -19.94
C ALA A 274 -40.02 7.71 -21.22
#